data_AF-A0A453IFZ5-F1
#
_entry.id   AF-A0A453IFZ5-F1
#
_cell.length_a   1.000
_cell.length_b   1.000
_cell.length_c   1.000
_cell.angle_alpha   90.00
_cell.angle_beta   90.00
_cell.angle_gamma   90.00
#
_symmetry.space_group_name_H-M   'P 1'
#
loop_
_entity.id
_entity.type
_entity.pdbx_description
1 polymer ?
#
loop_
_entity_poly.entity_id
_entity_poly.type
_entity_poly.pdbx_seq_one_letter_code
_entity_poly.pdbx_strand_id
1 'polypeptide(L)'
;MASYEQKIQSWDKRYQYLLFAAEPYEVIGFKIPSTEIDKSTDKFFSYWDPDKKSYILQLYFKPRPPEINRQPAAPGTVPNGTGG
;
A
#
# COMPACT_ATOMS: atom_id res chain seq x y z
N MET A 1 5.95 -4.50 4.12
CA MET A 1 6.45 -3.59 5.17
C MET A 1 5.35 -2.57 5.47
N ALA A 2 5.10 -2.28 6.74
CA ALA A 2 4.08 -1.28 7.11
C ALA A 2 4.64 0.14 6.94
N SER A 3 3.78 1.13 6.66
CA SER A 3 4.19 2.54 6.49
C SER A 3 4.79 3.18 7.75
N TYR A 4 4.60 2.56 8.93
CA TYR A 4 5.22 2.96 10.19
C TYR A 4 6.73 2.69 10.26
N GLU A 5 7.23 1.76 9.45
CA GLU A 5 8.63 1.32 9.51
C GLU A 5 9.54 2.17 8.60
N GLN A 6 8.95 2.97 7.71
CA GLN A 6 9.62 3.92 6.82
C GLN A 6 9.91 5.22 7.57
N LYS A 7 11.16 5.72 7.52
CA LYS A 7 11.60 6.93 8.24
C LYS A 7 11.62 8.21 7.41
N ILE A 8 11.43 8.13 6.09
CA ILE A 8 11.58 9.28 5.17
C ILE A 8 10.29 10.12 5.06
N GLN A 9 9.12 9.48 5.01
CA GLN A 9 7.83 10.15 4.86
C GLN A 9 6.97 9.95 6.11
N SER A 10 6.10 10.92 6.41
CA SER A 10 5.10 10.77 7.47
C SER A 10 4.22 9.54 7.23
N TRP A 11 3.99 8.75 8.27
CA TRP A 11 3.25 7.51 8.19
C TRP A 11 1.80 7.76 7.73
N ASP A 12 1.32 6.95 6.79
CA ASP A 12 -0.06 6.97 6.31
C ASP A 12 -0.62 5.55 6.36
N LYS A 13 -1.61 5.32 7.23
CA LYS A 13 -2.28 4.03 7.40
C LYS A 13 -2.99 3.52 6.14
N ARG A 14 -3.26 4.39 5.16
CA ARG A 14 -3.91 4.00 3.91
C ARG A 14 -2.97 3.23 2.99
N TYR A 15 -1.68 3.26 3.26
CA TYR A 15 -0.65 2.69 2.41
C TYR A 15 0.30 1.77 3.18
N GLN A 16 0.85 0.81 2.46
CA GLN A 16 1.94 -0.05 2.88
C GLN A 16 3.02 -0.03 1.80
N TYR A 17 4.20 -0.59 2.08
CA TYR A 17 5.30 -0.65 1.13
C TYR A 17 5.60 -2.09 0.73
N LEU A 18 5.63 -2.32 -0.58
CA LEU A 18 6.13 -3.52 -1.22
C LEU A 18 7.63 -3.33 -1.50
N LEU A 19 8.47 -4.17 -0.90
CA LEU A 19 9.92 -4.06 -1.04
C LEU A 19 10.46 -5.12 -2.00
N PHE A 20 11.45 -4.75 -2.80
CA PHE A 20 12.30 -5.67 -3.54
C PHE A 20 13.73 -5.52 -3.02
N ALA A 21 14.30 -6.64 -2.59
CA ALA A 21 15.66 -6.72 -2.10
C ALA A 21 16.40 -7.79 -2.91
N ALA A 22 17.58 -7.45 -3.42
CA ALA A 22 18.45 -8.37 -4.14
C ALA A 22 19.89 -7.92 -3.94
N GLU A 23 20.79 -8.80 -3.53
CA GLU A 23 22.22 -8.46 -3.50
C GLU A 23 22.80 -8.47 -4.93
N PRO A 24 23.67 -7.50 -5.30
CA PRO A 24 24.24 -6.41 -4.51
C PRO A 24 23.44 -5.08 -4.59
N TYR A 25 22.20 -5.11 -5.08
CA TYR A 25 21.39 -3.93 -5.34
C TYR A 25 20.77 -3.33 -4.08
N GLU A 26 20.50 -2.03 -4.14
CA GLU A 26 19.75 -1.35 -3.08
C GLU A 26 18.31 -1.82 -3.04
N VAL A 27 17.75 -1.85 -1.84
CA VAL A 27 16.34 -2.20 -1.63
C VAL A 27 15.46 -1.07 -2.19
N ILE A 28 14.57 -1.41 -3.11
CA ILE A 28 13.56 -0.48 -3.64
C ILE A 28 12.19 -0.78 -3.04
N GLY A 29 11.36 0.25 -2.89
CA GLY A 29 10.04 0.14 -2.27
C GLY A 29 8.95 0.85 -3.08
N PHE A 30 7.83 0.17 -3.30
CA PHE A 30 6.64 0.72 -3.93
C PHE A 30 5.56 0.98 -2.89
N LYS A 31 5.04 2.20 -2.86
CA LYS A 31 3.87 2.56 -2.03
C LYS A 31 2.62 1.98 -2.67
N ILE A 32 1.96 1.06 -1.98
CA ILE A 32 0.73 0.41 -2.45
C ILE A 32 -0.42 0.62 -1.44
N PRO A 33 -1.68 0.52 -1.85
CA PRO A 33 -2.80 0.55 -0.92
C PRO A 33 -2.66 -0.51 0.18
N SER A 34 -3.09 -0.19 1.39
CA SER A 34 -3.14 -1.13 2.52
C SER A 34 -4.29 -2.15 2.39
N THR A 35 -4.72 -2.46 1.17
CA THR A 35 -5.71 -3.51 0.89
C THR A 35 -5.01 -4.86 0.92
N GLU A 36 -5.71 -5.88 1.40
CA GLU A 36 -5.18 -7.23 1.45
C GLU A 36 -4.88 -7.75 0.03
N ILE A 37 -3.76 -8.44 -0.13
CA ILE A 37 -3.35 -9.04 -1.41
C ILE A 37 -4.00 -10.42 -1.52
N ASP A 38 -4.54 -10.72 -2.70
CA ASP A 38 -5.04 -12.05 -3.02
C ASP A 38 -3.84 -12.98 -3.31
N LYS A 39 -3.62 -13.95 -2.43
CA LYS A 39 -2.51 -14.90 -2.50
C LYS A 39 -2.91 -16.23 -3.13
N SER A 40 -4.09 -16.30 -3.78
CA SER A 40 -4.49 -17.48 -4.53
C SER A 40 -3.52 -17.75 -5.67
N THR A 41 -3.28 -19.03 -5.98
CA THR A 41 -2.28 -19.48 -6.96
C THR A 41 -2.47 -18.87 -8.36
N ASP A 42 -3.70 -18.53 -8.72
CA ASP A 42 -4.07 -17.92 -10.01
C ASP A 42 -3.84 -16.39 -10.08
N LYS A 43 -3.67 -15.72 -8.93
CA LYS A 43 -3.55 -14.25 -8.82
C LYS A 43 -2.28 -13.78 -8.15
N PHE A 44 -1.41 -14.69 -7.75
CA PHE A 44 -0.11 -14.34 -7.21
C PHE A 44 0.96 -15.04 -8.04
N PHE A 45 1.71 -14.25 -8.81
CA PHE A 45 2.75 -14.76 -9.69
C PHE A 45 4.09 -14.08 -9.37
N SER A 46 5.13 -14.90 -9.18
CA SER A 46 6.51 -14.43 -9.00
C SER A 46 7.47 -15.31 -9.78
N TYR A 47 8.38 -14.69 -10.54
CA TYR A 47 9.34 -15.41 -11.37
C TYR A 47 10.69 -14.69 -11.41
N TRP A 48 11.78 -15.46 -11.26
CA TRP A 48 13.15 -15.00 -11.44
C TRP A 48 13.76 -15.68 -12.67
N ASP A 49 14.19 -14.86 -13.63
CA ASP A 49 14.98 -15.28 -14.77
C ASP A 49 16.48 -15.03 -14.43
N PRO A 50 17.26 -16.07 -14.07
CA PRO A 50 18.67 -15.90 -13.70
C PRO A 50 19.57 -15.54 -14.87
N ASP A 51 19.16 -15.84 -16.11
CA ASP A 51 19.94 -15.56 -17.32
C ASP A 51 19.78 -14.09 -17.71
N LYS A 52 18.54 -13.58 -17.66
CA LYS A 52 18.24 -12.16 -17.93
C LYS A 52 18.39 -11.26 -16.70
N LYS A 53 18.64 -11.83 -15.52
CA LYS A 53 18.63 -11.13 -14.22
C LYS A 53 17.34 -10.31 -14.02
N SER A 54 16.20 -10.89 -14.38
CA SER A 54 14.89 -10.22 -14.32
C SER A 54 13.97 -10.87 -13.30
N TYR A 55 13.42 -10.05 -12.40
CA TYR A 55 12.42 -10.49 -11.43
C TYR A 55 11.06 -9.88 -11.78
N ILE A 56 10.05 -10.72 -11.93
CA ILE A 56 8.67 -10.34 -12.23
C ILE A 56 7.79 -10.72 -11.06
N LEU A 57 7.01 -9.76 -10.57
CA LEU A 57 5.99 -9.97 -9.55
C LEU A 57 4.66 -9.38 -10.04
N GLN A 58 3.62 -10.19 -10.07
CA GLN A 58 2.25 -9.79 -10.36
C GLN A 58 1.34 -10.23 -9.21
N LEU A 59 0.51 -9.30 -8.75
CA LEU A 59 -0.39 -9.51 -7.63
C LEU A 59 -1.68 -8.74 -7.84
N TYR A 60 -2.76 -9.20 -7.21
CA TYR A 60 -4.06 -8.52 -7.21
C TYR A 60 -4.47 -8.19 -5.78
N PHE A 61 -5.25 -7.13 -5.63
CA PHE A 61 -5.88 -6.82 -4.35
C PHE A 61 -7.17 -7.62 -4.20
N LYS A 62 -7.45 -8.07 -2.98
CA LYS A 62 -8.78 -8.58 -2.65
C LYS A 62 -9.81 -7.46 -2.83
N PRO A 63 -11.01 -7.77 -3.36
CA PRO A 63 -12.08 -6.80 -3.42
C PRO A 63 -12.36 -6.31 -2.01
N ARG A 64 -12.34 -4.98 -1.80
CA ARG A 64 -12.83 -4.43 -0.55
C ARG A 64 -14.33 -4.71 -0.47
N PRO A 65 -14.85 -5.22 0.66
CA PRO A 65 -16.29 -5.17 0.88
C PRO A 65 -16.73 -3.71 0.73
N PRO A 66 -17.90 -3.46 0.11
CA PRO A 66 -18.43 -2.10 0.02
C PRO A 66 -18.47 -1.51 1.44
N GLU A 67 -17.91 -0.32 1.61
CA GLU A 67 -17.94 0.39 2.89
C GLU A 67 -19.38 0.80 3.21
N ILE A 68 -20.13 -0.10 3.86
CA ILE A 68 -21.52 0.15 4.26
C ILE A 68 -21.62 1.29 5.30
N ASN A 69 -20.51 1.69 5.96
CA ASN A 69 -20.54 2.59 7.11
C ASN A 69 -19.49 3.72 7.12
N ARG A 70 -19.04 4.23 5.98
CA ARG A 70 -18.46 5.60 5.99
C ARG A 70 -19.59 6.59 5.77
N GLN A 71 -20.19 7.05 6.87
CA GLN A 71 -20.93 8.30 6.85
C GLN A 71 -20.01 9.34 6.19
N PRO A 72 -20.43 10.01 5.10
CA PRO A 72 -19.68 11.15 4.60
C PRO A 72 -19.57 12.13 5.76
N ALA A 73 -18.35 12.54 6.11
CA ALA A 73 -18.15 13.64 7.03
C ALA A 73 -19.02 14.79 6.53
N ALA A 74 -19.96 15.23 7.35
CA ALA A 74 -20.91 16.26 6.98
C ALA A 74 -20.13 17.48 6.44
N PRO A 75 -20.48 18.01 5.26
CA PRO A 75 -19.87 19.23 4.78
C PRO A 75 -20.23 20.37 5.74
N GLY A 76 -19.27 20.89 6.50
CA GLY A 76 -19.39 22.24 7.08
C GLY A 76 -19.33 22.42 8.59
N THR A 77 -18.47 21.73 9.34
CA THR A 77 -18.00 22.31 10.62
C THR A 77 -16.83 23.24 10.36
N VAL A 78 -17.14 24.48 9.99
CA VAL A 78 -16.23 25.61 10.16
C VAL A 78 -15.93 25.76 11.66
N PRO A 79 -14.66 25.92 12.09
CA PRO A 79 -14.38 26.31 13.46
C PRO A 79 -14.84 27.75 13.61
N ASN A 80 -16.00 27.95 14.23
CA ASN A 80 -16.50 29.29 14.52
C ASN A 80 -15.66 29.88 15.65
N GLY A 81 -14.57 30.54 15.27
CA GLY A 81 -13.92 31.54 16.10
C GLY A 81 -14.71 32.84 15.97
N THR A 82 -15.44 33.23 17.02
CA THR A 82 -15.82 34.63 17.23
C THR A 82 -16.13 34.89 18.71
N GLY A 83 -15.29 35.77 19.26
CA GLY A 83 -15.43 36.70 20.39
C GLY A 83 -16.55 36.58 21.43
N GLY A 84 -16.12 36.73 22.69
CA GLY A 84 -16.91 37.08 23.87
C GLY A 84 -16.01 37.15 25.09
#